data_AF-A0A1T4WBA8-F1
#
_entry.id   AF-A0A1T4WBA8-F1
#
_cell.length_a   1.000
_cell.length_b   1.000
_cell.length_c   1.000
_cell.angle_alpha   90.00
_cell.angle_beta   90.00
_cell.angle_gamma   90.00
#
_symmetry.space_group_name_H-M   'P 1'
#
loop_
_entity.id
_entity.type
_entity.pdbx_description
1 polymer ?
#
loop_
_entity_poly.entity_id
_entity_poly.type
_entity_poly.pdbx_seq_one_letter_code
_entity_poly.pdbx_strand_id
1 'polypeptide(L)'
;MSEELNIQLKKPLEKMTVKELRELAINELPQITGASGMEKETLLGTIKDMMGLSESEHANPYKPQIRQLKAQIQELREQKLSVSPHEAKTIRRKINRLKKNTRKLSHSA
;
A
#
# COMPACT_ATOMS: atom_id res chain seq x y z
N MET A 1 -19.78 21.12 4.48
CA MET A 1 -19.87 20.11 5.55
C MET A 1 -19.83 18.77 4.85
N SER A 2 -18.63 18.22 4.62
CA SER A 2 -18.46 16.84 4.16
C SER A 2 -18.89 15.97 5.34
N GLU A 3 -20.08 15.39 5.25
CA GLU A 3 -20.55 14.43 6.23
C GLU A 3 -19.62 13.21 6.19
N GLU A 4 -18.73 13.10 7.16
CA GLU A 4 -17.97 11.88 7.39
C GLU A 4 -18.96 10.77 7.76
N LEU A 5 -19.36 9.98 6.76
CA LEU A 5 -20.17 8.79 6.94
C LEU A 5 -19.31 7.74 7.67
N ASN A 6 -19.34 7.75 9.00
CA ASN A 6 -18.63 6.80 9.82
C ASN A 6 -19.38 5.45 9.84
N ILE A 7 -19.32 4.74 8.70
CA ILE A 7 -19.92 3.42 8.52
C ILE A 7 -19.06 2.40 9.28
N GLN A 8 -19.67 1.66 10.21
CA GLN A 8 -18.95 0.63 10.96
C GLN A 8 -18.65 -0.59 10.07
N LEU A 9 -17.45 -0.61 9.48
CA LEU A 9 -17.00 -1.69 8.63
C LEU A 9 -16.53 -2.90 9.45
N LYS A 10 -17.13 -4.08 9.24
CA LYS A 10 -16.66 -5.34 9.85
C LYS A 10 -15.29 -5.81 9.31
N LYS A 11 -14.92 -5.37 8.10
CA LYS A 11 -13.67 -5.71 7.40
C LYS A 11 -13.18 -4.48 6.60
N PRO A 12 -11.87 -4.36 6.33
CA PRO A 12 -11.36 -3.36 5.39
C PRO A 12 -11.96 -3.54 3.99
N LEU A 13 -12.26 -2.44 3.29
CA LEU A 13 -12.89 -2.44 1.96
C LEU A 13 -12.13 -3.32 0.95
N GLU A 14 -10.80 -3.29 0.96
CA GLU A 14 -9.93 -4.06 0.04
C GLU A 14 -10.08 -5.59 0.19
N LYS A 15 -10.52 -6.04 1.37
CA LYS A 15 -10.73 -7.46 1.69
C LYS A 15 -12.17 -7.90 1.46
N MET A 16 -13.08 -6.99 1.13
CA MET A 16 -14.46 -7.32 0.83
C MET A 16 -14.58 -7.99 -0.55
N THR A 17 -15.51 -8.93 -0.62
CA THR A 17 -15.95 -9.56 -1.87
C THR A 17 -16.86 -8.60 -2.64
N VAL A 18 -17.05 -8.86 -3.93
CA VAL A 18 -17.90 -8.01 -4.80
C VAL A 18 -19.33 -7.90 -4.26
N LYS A 19 -19.86 -8.97 -3.68
CA LYS A 19 -21.20 -8.98 -3.08
C LYS A 19 -21.27 -8.08 -1.84
N GLU A 20 -20.31 -8.20 -0.93
CA GLU A 20 -20.22 -7.37 0.28
C GLU A 20 -20.10 -5.87 -0.09
N LEU A 21 -19.33 -5.52 -1.14
CA LEU A 21 -19.20 -4.15 -1.63
C LEU A 21 -20.50 -3.61 -2.24
N ARG A 22 -21.24 -4.44 -2.97
CA ARG A 22 -22.55 -4.07 -3.56
C ARG A 22 -23.60 -3.84 -2.49
N GLU A 23 -23.67 -4.73 -1.50
CA GLU A 23 -24.58 -4.59 -0.36
C GLU A 23 -24.28 -3.30 0.42
N LEU A 24 -23.00 -3.01 0.66
CA LEU A 24 -22.58 -1.76 1.31
C LEU A 24 -23.00 -0.54 0.49
N ALA A 25 -22.73 -0.54 -0.82
CA ALA A 25 -23.10 0.57 -1.68
C ALA A 25 -24.63 0.80 -1.71
N ILE A 26 -25.43 -0.26 -1.75
CA ILE A 26 -26.90 -0.15 -1.79
C ILE A 26 -27.48 0.32 -0.45
N ASN A 27 -26.98 -0.23 0.66
CA ASN A 27 -27.55 0.02 1.99
C ASN A 27 -27.09 1.33 2.61
N GLU A 28 -25.79 1.65 2.46
CA GLU A 28 -25.16 2.75 3.19
C GLU A 28 -24.84 3.95 2.29
N LEU A 29 -24.74 3.74 0.96
CA LEU A 29 -24.35 4.77 -0.01
C LEU A 29 -25.34 4.86 -1.18
N PRO A 30 -26.62 5.24 -0.94
CA PRO A 30 -27.65 5.32 -1.98
C PRO A 30 -27.32 6.33 -3.11
N GLN A 31 -26.29 7.16 -2.91
CA GLN A 31 -25.74 8.06 -3.93
C GLN A 31 -25.01 7.31 -5.07
N ILE A 32 -24.52 6.09 -4.82
CA ILE A 32 -23.87 5.24 -5.83
C ILE A 32 -24.95 4.52 -6.64
N THR A 33 -25.42 5.16 -7.70
CA THR A 33 -26.35 4.54 -8.65
C THR A 33 -25.62 3.53 -9.54
N GLY A 34 -26.19 2.33 -9.73
CA GLY A 34 -25.61 1.31 -10.61
C GLY A 34 -24.58 0.37 -9.99
N ALA A 35 -24.42 0.37 -8.66
CA ALA A 35 -23.45 -0.49 -7.94
C ALA A 35 -23.53 -2.00 -8.32
N SER A 36 -24.72 -2.50 -8.64
CA SER A 36 -24.94 -3.90 -9.03
C SER A 36 -24.20 -4.32 -10.31
N GLY A 37 -23.99 -3.37 -11.24
CA GLY A 37 -23.31 -3.60 -12.52
C GLY A 37 -21.83 -3.27 -12.55
N MET A 38 -21.30 -2.67 -11.48
CA MET A 38 -19.89 -2.24 -11.43
C MET A 38 -18.95 -3.43 -11.22
N GLU A 39 -17.78 -3.34 -11.84
CA GLU A 39 -16.63 -4.20 -11.57
C GLU A 39 -16.06 -3.93 -10.17
N LYS A 40 -15.33 -4.89 -9.62
CA LYS A 40 -14.85 -4.80 -8.23
C LYS A 40 -13.98 -3.56 -7.98
N GLU A 41 -13.06 -3.28 -8.89
CA GLU A 41 -12.08 -2.20 -8.75
C GLU A 41 -12.74 -0.84 -8.85
N THR A 42 -13.66 -0.67 -9.79
CA THR A 42 -14.41 0.57 -9.99
C THR A 42 -15.35 0.86 -8.82
N LEU A 43 -16.04 -0.16 -8.30
CA LEU A 43 -16.89 -0.03 -7.11
C LEU A 43 -16.08 0.30 -5.84
N LEU A 44 -14.88 -0.26 -5.71
CA LEU A 44 -13.98 0.07 -4.59
C LEU A 44 -13.52 1.53 -4.63
N GLY A 45 -13.14 2.02 -5.81
CA GLY A 45 -12.73 3.42 -6.00
C GLY A 45 -13.85 4.39 -5.64
N THR A 46 -15.05 4.18 -6.16
CA THR A 46 -16.20 5.06 -5.88
C THR A 46 -16.59 5.06 -4.40
N ILE A 47 -16.54 3.91 -3.72
CA ILE A 47 -16.81 3.85 -2.27
C ILE A 47 -15.72 4.60 -1.49
N LYS A 48 -14.44 4.43 -1.83
CA LYS A 48 -13.31 5.14 -1.20
C LYS A 48 -13.41 6.65 -1.38
N ASP A 49 -13.71 7.11 -2.60
CA ASP A 49 -13.86 8.52 -2.93
C ASP A 49 -15.04 9.16 -2.17
N MET A 50 -16.18 8.47 -2.12
CA MET A 50 -17.37 8.92 -1.37
C MET A 50 -17.15 8.95 0.15
N MET A 51 -16.35 8.02 0.68
CA MET A 51 -15.94 8.01 2.09
C MET A 51 -14.84 9.04 2.40
N GLY A 52 -14.35 9.81 1.42
CA GLY A 52 -13.25 10.75 1.60
C GLY A 52 -11.90 10.09 1.87
N LEU A 53 -11.82 8.76 1.74
CA LEU A 53 -10.61 7.96 1.89
C LEU A 53 -9.79 8.09 0.60
N SER A 54 -9.24 9.28 0.38
CA SER A 54 -8.24 9.50 -0.65
C SER A 54 -7.10 8.50 -0.45
N GLU A 55 -6.67 7.86 -1.53
CA GLU A 55 -5.64 6.80 -1.53
C GLU A 55 -4.27 7.27 -0.98
N SER A 56 -4.15 8.57 -0.68
CA SER A 56 -3.03 9.22 0.00
C SER A 56 -2.91 8.94 1.50
N GLU A 57 -3.98 8.63 2.23
CA GLU A 57 -3.91 8.55 3.71
C GLU A 57 -3.34 7.23 4.24
N HIS A 58 -3.45 6.15 3.47
CA HIS A 58 -2.92 4.84 3.87
C HIS A 58 -1.54 4.52 3.24
N ALA A 59 -0.95 5.46 2.51
CA ALA A 59 0.38 5.29 1.98
C ALA A 59 1.41 5.47 3.09
N ASN A 60 2.19 4.41 3.37
CA ASN A 60 3.33 4.50 4.28
C ASN A 60 4.17 5.77 3.96
N PRO A 61 4.35 6.71 4.89
CA PRO A 61 5.04 7.98 4.65
C PRO A 61 6.47 7.80 4.12
N TYR A 62 7.11 6.67 4.45
CA TYR A 62 8.46 6.31 4.06
C TYR A 62 8.54 5.56 2.72
N LYS A 63 7.42 5.37 1.99
CA LYS A 63 7.39 4.73 0.67
C LYS A 63 8.44 5.25 -0.32
N PRO A 64 8.67 6.58 -0.49
CA PRO A 64 9.75 7.07 -1.36
C PRO A 64 11.15 6.68 -0.85
N GLN A 65 11.38 6.77 0.47
CA GLN A 65 12.66 6.39 1.08
C GLN A 65 12.92 4.89 0.95
N ILE A 66 11.90 4.04 1.09
CA ILE A 66 12.00 2.59 0.88
C ILE A 66 12.41 2.28 -0.57
N ARG A 67 11.89 3.01 -1.56
CA ARG A 67 12.29 2.86 -2.96
C ARG A 67 13.77 3.20 -3.18
N GLN A 68 14.22 4.32 -2.62
CA GLN A 68 15.63 4.72 -2.69
C GLN A 68 16.57 3.69 -2.06
N LEU A 69 16.22 3.17 -0.87
CA LEU A 69 17.01 2.12 -0.21
C LEU A 69 17.08 0.83 -1.03
N LYS A 70 16.00 0.47 -1.74
CA LYS A 70 16.00 -0.70 -2.64
C LYS A 70 16.89 -0.49 -3.86
N ALA A 71 16.92 0.71 -4.44
CA ALA A 71 17.84 1.06 -5.52
C ALA A 71 19.31 0.94 -5.07
N GLN A 72 19.65 1.48 -3.91
CA GLN A 72 20.99 1.34 -3.31
C GLN A 72 21.38 -0.13 -3.06
N ILE A 73 20.42 -0.98 -2.65
CA ILE A 73 20.67 -2.43 -2.50
C ILE A 73 21.01 -3.08 -3.85
N GLN A 74 20.39 -2.64 -4.94
CA GLN A 74 20.66 -3.18 -6.27
C GLN A 74 22.06 -2.78 -6.75
N GLU A 75 22.42 -1.50 -6.64
CA GLU A 75 23.77 -1.01 -6.96
C GLU A 75 24.85 -1.77 -6.16
N LEU A 76 24.63 -1.94 -4.85
CA LEU A 76 25.57 -2.69 -4.01
C LEU A 76 25.65 -4.17 -4.38
N ARG A 77 24.59 -4.77 -4.93
CA ARG A 77 24.63 -6.17 -5.42
C ARG A 77 25.51 -6.30 -6.65
N GLU A 78 25.43 -5.33 -7.55
CA GLU A 78 26.26 -5.26 -8.75
C GLU A 78 27.73 -5.03 -8.38
N GLN A 79 28.02 -4.06 -7.51
CA GLN A 79 29.37 -3.81 -6.99
C GLN A 79 29.96 -5.04 -6.27
N LYS A 80 29.13 -5.82 -5.56
CA LYS A 80 29.60 -7.04 -4.89
C LYS A 80 30.17 -8.09 -5.85
N LEU A 81 29.74 -8.09 -7.12
CA LEU A 81 30.21 -9.06 -8.12
C LEU A 81 31.60 -8.71 -8.68
N SER A 82 31.99 -7.44 -8.64
CA SER A 82 33.24 -6.94 -9.23
C SER A 82 34.39 -6.75 -8.22
N VAL A 83 34.16 -7.01 -6.93
CA VAL A 83 35.15 -6.76 -5.87
C VAL A 83 35.75 -8.05 -5.29
N SER A 84 36.86 -7.90 -4.57
CA SER A 84 37.52 -9.02 -3.89
C SER A 84 36.61 -9.68 -2.83
N PRO A 85 36.85 -10.95 -2.45
CA PRO A 85 36.06 -11.64 -1.41
C PRO A 85 35.99 -10.91 -0.08
N HIS A 86 37.06 -10.19 0.28
CA HIS A 86 37.14 -9.40 1.51
C HIS A 86 36.21 -8.17 1.45
N GLU A 87 36.22 -7.43 0.35
CA GLU A 87 35.34 -6.27 0.14
C GLU A 87 33.88 -6.70 -0.04
N ALA A 88 33.64 -7.82 -0.72
CA ALA A 88 32.32 -8.41 -0.87
C ALA A 88 31.66 -8.74 0.49
N LYS A 89 32.44 -9.10 1.52
CA LYS A 89 31.96 -9.31 2.89
C LYS A 89 31.43 -8.02 3.51
N THR A 90 32.13 -6.91 3.29
CA THR A 90 31.71 -5.57 3.76
C THR A 90 30.44 -5.12 3.04
N ILE A 91 30.37 -5.28 1.72
CA ILE A 91 29.18 -4.95 0.92
C ILE A 91 27.97 -5.80 1.34
N ARG A 92 28.16 -7.11 1.58
CA ARG A 92 27.10 -8.00 2.09
C ARG A 92 26.52 -7.50 3.41
N ARG A 93 27.36 -7.04 4.35
CA ARG A 93 26.93 -6.47 5.63
C ARG A 93 26.11 -5.19 5.43
N LYS A 94 26.54 -4.30 4.52
CA LYS A 94 25.79 -3.07 4.16
C LYS A 94 24.41 -3.41 3.60
N ILE A 95 24.33 -4.34 2.64
CA ILE A 95 23.05 -4.81 2.07
C ILE A 95 22.12 -5.34 3.16
N ASN A 96 22.63 -6.14 4.10
CA ASN A 96 21.82 -6.69 5.19
C ASN A 96 21.29 -5.58 6.12
N ARG A 97 22.09 -4.56 6.42
CA ARG A 97 21.65 -3.39 7.21
C ARG A 97 20.54 -2.63 6.48
N LEU A 98 20.71 -2.35 5.19
CA LEU A 98 19.70 -1.67 4.37
C LEU A 98 18.40 -2.47 4.28
N LYS A 99 18.47 -3.80 4.09
CA LYS A 99 17.29 -4.68 4.11
C LYS A 99 16.54 -4.66 5.45
N LYS A 100 17.26 -4.63 6.57
CA LYS A 100 16.66 -4.49 7.89
C LYS A 100 15.98 -3.12 8.03
N ASN A 101 16.63 -2.05 7.56
CA ASN A 101 16.06 -0.70 7.59
C ASN A 101 14.78 -0.60 6.75
N THR A 102 14.78 -1.14 5.51
CA THR A 102 13.57 -1.16 4.68
C THR A 102 12.42 -1.93 5.31
N ARG A 103 12.71 -3.03 6.03
CA ARG A 103 11.68 -3.79 6.75
C ARG A 103 11.14 -3.01 7.95
N LYS A 104 11.99 -2.27 8.67
CA LYS A 104 11.53 -1.42 9.77
C LYS A 104 10.62 -0.31 9.24
N LEU A 105 11.09 0.42 8.24
CA LEU A 105 10.33 1.51 7.61
C LEU A 105 9.00 1.05 7.01
N SER A 106 8.93 -0.18 6.48
CA SER A 106 7.68 -0.71 5.93
C SER A 106 6.63 -1.06 6.99
N HIS A 107 7.05 -1.40 8.21
CA HIS A 107 6.15 -1.76 9.32
C HIS A 107 5.91 -0.61 10.31
N SER A 108 6.61 0.52 10.15
CA SER A 108 6.48 1.70 11.01
C SER A 108 5.46 2.73 10.49
N ALA A 109 4.58 2.33 9.58
CA ALA A 109 3.38 3.07 9.18
C ALA A 109 2.17 2.40 9.83
#